data_AF-A0A397UDY3-F1
#
_entry.id   AF-A0A397UDY3-F1
#
_cell.length_a   1.000
_cell.length_b   1.000
_cell.length_c   1.000
_cell.angle_alpha   90.00
_cell.angle_beta   90.00
_cell.angle_gamma   90.00
#
_symmetry.space_group_name_H-M   'P 1'
#
loop_
_entity.id
_entity.type
_entity.pdbx_description
1 polymer ?
#
loop_
_entity_poly.entity_id
_entity_poly.type
_entity_poly.pdbx_seq_one_letter_code
_entity_poly.pdbx_strand_id
1 'polypeptide(L)'
;MNKKINKELLSVNNNNDELAKMSDTTKDESINQDFSLNVNWALKENIKFGNKGAKKHIKKKVLQYLQSFFLADNLKAADRYSLENMHADFEYLARNSEILVEDVPIVKTIKGWIGRYSASFKKDASEQALTEASNNEHALV
;
A
#
# COMPACT_ATOMS: atom_id res chain seq x y z
N MET A 1 62.96 37.10 39.35
CA MET A 1 63.26 35.66 39.50
C MET A 1 62.44 34.91 38.45
N ASN A 2 63.03 34.55 37.32
CA ASN A 2 62.33 33.82 36.24
C ASN A 2 63.12 32.57 35.89
N LYS A 3 62.52 31.41 36.20
CA LYS A 3 62.98 30.08 35.81
C LYS A 3 62.40 29.72 34.44
N LYS A 4 63.27 29.14 33.62
CA LYS A 4 63.05 28.51 32.31
C LYS A 4 62.32 27.17 32.49
N ILE A 5 61.20 26.92 31.82
CA ILE A 5 60.68 25.55 31.56
C ILE A 5 59.90 25.54 30.22
N ASN A 6 60.31 24.64 29.30
CA ASN A 6 59.56 24.23 28.10
C ASN A 6 58.42 23.29 28.49
N LYS A 7 57.26 23.34 27.82
CA LYS A 7 56.25 22.27 27.88
C LYS A 7 55.45 22.14 26.58
N GLU A 8 55.79 21.08 25.86
CA GLU A 8 54.98 20.13 25.07
C GLU A 8 53.58 20.50 24.53
N LEU A 9 53.47 20.35 23.20
CA LEU A 9 52.58 19.45 22.42
C LEU A 9 51.06 19.35 22.72
N LEU A 10 50.34 19.45 21.58
CA LEU A 10 49.05 18.86 21.19
C LEU A 10 47.74 19.54 21.65
N SER A 11 47.03 20.15 20.69
CA SER A 11 45.59 19.93 20.51
C SER A 11 45.12 20.40 19.12
N VAL A 12 44.38 19.51 18.46
CA VAL A 12 43.72 19.60 17.16
C VAL A 12 42.50 20.52 17.19
N ASN A 13 42.24 21.23 16.07
CA ASN A 13 40.93 21.57 15.47
C ASN A 13 41.04 22.88 14.66
N ASN A 14 40.32 23.16 13.58
CA ASN A 14 39.68 22.41 12.50
C ASN A 14 38.96 23.49 11.67
N ASN A 15 39.02 23.37 10.34
CA ASN A 15 38.09 23.94 9.35
C ASN A 15 38.19 25.45 9.04
N ASN A 16 38.54 25.76 7.78
CA ASN A 16 37.58 26.29 6.79
C ASN A 16 38.31 26.45 5.44
N ASP A 17 38.31 25.40 4.61
CA ASP A 17 38.79 25.52 3.23
C ASP A 17 37.72 26.15 2.35
N GLU A 18 38.11 27.27 1.75
CA GLU A 18 37.42 28.01 0.71
C GLU A 18 37.14 27.11 -0.50
N LEU A 19 35.88 27.03 -0.93
CA LEU A 19 35.57 26.58 -2.29
C LEU A 19 34.46 27.43 -2.89
N ALA A 20 34.84 28.67 -3.21
CA ALA A 20 34.16 29.45 -4.22
C ALA A 20 34.99 29.40 -5.50
N LYS A 21 34.28 29.24 -6.63
CA LYS A 21 34.70 29.41 -8.03
C LYS A 21 35.11 28.11 -8.74
N MET A 22 34.16 27.57 -9.51
CA MET A 22 34.45 27.26 -10.91
C MET A 22 33.18 27.38 -11.74
N SER A 23 33.12 28.45 -12.51
CA SER A 23 32.14 28.69 -13.55
C SER A 23 32.56 28.00 -14.85
N ASP A 24 31.53 27.60 -15.60
CA ASP A 24 31.44 27.53 -17.06
C ASP A 24 31.97 26.32 -17.84
N THR A 25 30.98 25.49 -18.17
CA THR A 25 30.64 24.94 -19.50
C THR A 25 31.70 24.20 -20.30
N THR A 26 31.48 22.89 -20.43
CA THR A 26 31.59 22.19 -21.71
C THR A 26 30.50 21.14 -21.82
N LYS A 27 29.74 21.21 -22.92
CA LYS A 27 28.77 20.21 -23.38
C LYS A 27 29.42 18.83 -23.40
N ASP A 28 28.76 17.83 -22.82
CA ASP A 28 28.95 16.44 -23.21
C ASP A 28 27.58 15.85 -23.58
N GLU A 29 27.27 15.95 -24.87
CA GLU A 29 26.15 15.29 -25.52
C GLU A 29 26.55 13.84 -25.81
N SER A 30 26.30 12.91 -24.89
CA SER A 30 26.37 11.45 -25.10
C SER A 30 26.33 10.83 -23.70
N ILE A 31 25.24 10.27 -23.17
CA ILE A 31 24.51 9.10 -23.66
C ILE A 31 23.06 9.28 -23.19
N ASN A 32 22.22 9.94 -23.98
CA ASN A 32 20.76 9.73 -23.89
C ASN A 32 20.43 8.60 -24.87
N GLN A 33 20.92 7.39 -24.56
CA GLN A 33 20.46 6.19 -25.23
C GLN A 33 19.01 5.94 -24.82
N ASP A 34 18.13 6.32 -25.74
CA ASP A 34 16.97 5.53 -26.13
C ASP A 34 15.86 5.33 -25.09
N PHE A 35 15.50 6.39 -24.37
CA PHE A 35 14.16 6.49 -23.79
C PHE A 35 13.44 7.69 -24.40
N SER A 36 12.61 7.43 -25.42
CA SER A 36 11.78 8.43 -26.11
C SER A 36 10.65 9.04 -25.26
N LEU A 37 10.74 8.96 -23.93
CA LEU A 37 9.74 9.54 -23.02
C LEU A 37 10.19 10.95 -22.61
N ASN A 38 9.34 11.95 -22.85
CA ASN A 38 9.57 13.33 -22.40
C ASN A 38 9.98 13.35 -20.92
N VAL A 39 11.12 13.96 -20.59
CA VAL A 39 11.81 13.99 -19.28
C VAL A 39 10.88 14.26 -18.08
N ASN A 40 9.69 14.81 -18.31
CA ASN A 40 8.70 15.14 -17.29
C ASN A 40 7.61 14.08 -17.05
N TRP A 41 7.67 12.90 -17.67
CA TRP A 41 6.65 11.84 -17.49
C TRP A 41 6.63 11.23 -16.08
N ALA A 42 7.78 11.22 -15.41
CA ALA A 42 7.96 10.63 -14.08
C ALA A 42 7.91 11.66 -12.94
N LEU A 43 7.81 12.96 -13.24
CA LEU A 43 7.73 13.98 -12.20
C LEU A 43 6.38 13.89 -11.51
N LYS A 44 6.38 13.80 -10.17
CA LYS A 44 5.17 13.62 -9.35
C LYS A 44 4.08 14.66 -9.63
N GLU A 45 4.47 15.89 -9.97
CA GLU A 45 3.57 16.98 -10.34
C GLU A 45 2.85 16.75 -11.69
N ASN A 46 3.49 16.02 -12.61
CA ASN A 46 3.02 15.74 -13.97
C ASN A 46 2.39 14.35 -14.09
N ILE A 47 2.36 13.57 -12.99
CA ILE A 47 1.59 12.33 -12.90
C ILE A 47 0.11 12.71 -13.05
N LYS A 48 -0.40 12.55 -14.27
CA LYS A 48 -1.83 12.49 -14.50
C LYS A 48 -2.30 11.21 -13.84
N PHE A 49 -2.87 11.33 -12.64
CA PHE A 49 -3.74 10.27 -12.12
C PHE A 49 -4.83 10.11 -13.16
N GLY A 50 -4.65 9.15 -14.07
CA GLY A 50 -5.65 8.83 -15.06
C GLY A 50 -6.92 8.62 -14.28
N ASN A 51 -7.96 9.42 -14.58
CA ASN A 51 -9.29 9.27 -14.02
C ASN A 51 -9.65 7.82 -14.26
N LYS A 52 -9.40 6.94 -13.27
CA LYS A 52 -9.65 5.51 -13.36
C LYS A 52 -11.13 5.46 -13.61
N GLY A 53 -11.50 5.24 -14.87
CA GLY A 53 -12.82 5.55 -15.40
C GLY A 53 -13.87 5.03 -14.46
N ALA A 54 -14.98 5.75 -14.33
CA ALA A 54 -16.10 5.46 -13.44
C ALA A 54 -16.66 4.06 -13.72
N LYS A 55 -15.92 3.03 -13.29
CA LYS A 55 -16.31 1.64 -13.36
C LYS A 55 -17.40 1.50 -12.32
N LYS A 56 -18.52 0.92 -12.73
CA LYS A 56 -19.62 0.59 -11.81
C LYS A 56 -19.04 -0.08 -10.57
N HIS A 57 -19.14 0.60 -9.44
CA HIS A 57 -18.66 0.08 -8.17
C HIS A 57 -19.67 -0.94 -7.64
N ILE A 58 -19.16 -1.99 -7.00
CA ILE A 58 -20.01 -2.91 -6.25
C ILE A 58 -20.71 -2.11 -5.15
N LYS A 59 -22.04 -2.21 -5.09
CA LYS A 59 -22.82 -1.48 -4.09
C LYS A 59 -22.50 -1.99 -2.68
N LYS A 60 -22.61 -1.11 -1.69
CA LYS A 60 -22.32 -1.42 -0.29
C LYS A 60 -23.13 -2.61 0.25
N LYS A 61 -24.40 -2.74 -0.17
CA LYS A 61 -25.28 -3.86 0.22
C LYS A 61 -24.76 -5.20 -0.31
N VAL A 62 -24.37 -5.27 -1.58
CA VAL A 62 -23.76 -6.46 -2.18
C VAL A 62 -22.45 -6.83 -1.47
N LEU A 63 -21.65 -5.82 -1.12
CA LEU A 63 -20.41 -6.00 -0.35
C LEU A 63 -20.67 -6.63 1.03
N GLN A 64 -21.72 -6.20 1.74
CA GLN A 64 -22.10 -6.75 3.03
C GLN A 64 -22.45 -8.24 2.95
N TYR A 65 -23.27 -8.64 1.98
CA TYR A 65 -23.56 -10.07 1.77
C TYR A 65 -22.29 -10.86 1.46
N LEU A 66 -21.41 -10.32 0.63
CA LEU A 66 -20.15 -10.98 0.26
C LEU A 66 -19.24 -11.20 1.49
N GLN A 67 -19.22 -10.26 2.42
CA GLN A 67 -18.56 -10.40 3.71
C GLN A 67 -19.25 -11.46 4.59
N SER A 68 -20.57 -11.42 4.70
CA SER A 68 -21.33 -12.42 5.47
C SER A 68 -21.09 -13.84 4.97
N PHE A 69 -21.11 -14.06 3.65
CA PHE A 69 -20.79 -15.35 3.05
C PHE A 69 -19.36 -15.78 3.37
N PHE A 70 -18.38 -14.89 3.24
CA PHE A 70 -16.98 -15.20 3.57
C PHE A 70 -16.78 -15.56 5.04
N LEU A 71 -17.47 -14.88 5.97
CA LEU A 71 -17.35 -15.19 7.39
C LEU A 71 -18.04 -16.51 7.75
N ALA A 72 -19.21 -16.78 7.17
CA ALA A 72 -19.90 -18.06 7.33
C ALA A 72 -19.05 -19.23 6.82
N ASP A 73 -18.37 -19.05 5.69
CA ASP A 73 -17.42 -20.00 5.08
C ASP A 73 -16.29 -20.40 6.06
N ASN A 74 -15.77 -19.43 6.81
CA ASN A 74 -14.66 -19.64 7.73
C ASN A 74 -15.08 -20.30 9.06
N LEU A 75 -16.38 -20.34 9.38
CA LEU A 75 -16.86 -20.92 10.63
C LEU A 75 -16.86 -22.46 10.61
N LYS A 76 -17.11 -23.05 9.44
CA LYS A 76 -17.21 -24.50 9.26
C LYS A 76 -16.63 -24.91 7.91
N ALA A 77 -15.51 -25.63 7.93
CA ALA A 77 -14.85 -26.09 6.70
C ALA A 77 -15.73 -26.98 5.79
N ALA A 78 -16.75 -27.63 6.36
CA ALA A 78 -17.73 -28.43 5.62
C ALA A 78 -18.78 -27.59 4.88
N ASP A 79 -19.09 -26.39 5.38
CA ASP A 79 -20.10 -25.49 4.80
C ASP A 79 -19.45 -24.55 3.78
N ARG A 80 -18.36 -25.02 3.14
CA ARG A 80 -17.56 -24.14 2.30
C ARG A 80 -18.37 -23.72 1.06
N TYR A 81 -18.60 -22.42 0.91
CA TYR A 81 -19.34 -21.88 -0.21
C TYR A 81 -18.55 -22.03 -1.50
N SER A 82 -19.11 -22.80 -2.44
CA SER A 82 -18.68 -22.72 -3.83
C SER A 82 -19.02 -21.34 -4.40
N LEU A 83 -18.21 -20.84 -5.32
CA LEU A 83 -18.45 -19.53 -5.94
C LEU A 83 -19.77 -19.51 -6.70
N GLU A 84 -20.13 -20.64 -7.27
CA GLU A 84 -21.39 -20.91 -7.97
C GLU A 84 -22.58 -20.81 -7.01
N ASN A 85 -22.44 -21.37 -5.80
CA ASN A 85 -23.47 -21.27 -4.76
C ASN A 85 -23.63 -19.82 -4.29
N MET A 86 -22.54 -19.08 -4.10
CA MET A 86 -22.62 -17.65 -3.73
C MET A 86 -23.35 -16.86 -4.82
N HIS A 87 -23.07 -17.17 -6.08
CA HIS A 87 -23.74 -16.51 -7.21
C HIS A 87 -25.24 -16.84 -7.25
N ALA A 88 -25.61 -18.11 -7.06
CA ALA A 88 -27.01 -18.54 -6.99
C ALA A 88 -27.78 -17.84 -5.87
N ASP A 89 -27.15 -17.62 -4.71
CA ASP A 89 -27.77 -16.85 -3.64
C ASP A 89 -27.95 -15.39 -3.99
N PHE A 90 -26.99 -14.77 -4.69
CA PHE A 90 -27.20 -13.41 -5.19
C PHE A 90 -28.37 -13.34 -6.19
N GLU A 91 -28.56 -14.36 -7.03
CA GLU A 91 -29.74 -14.44 -7.90
C GLU A 91 -31.04 -14.57 -7.08
N TYR A 92 -31.01 -15.37 -6.00
CA TYR A 92 -32.15 -15.48 -5.08
C TYR A 92 -32.46 -14.15 -4.38
N LEU A 93 -31.45 -13.44 -3.89
CA LEU A 93 -31.59 -12.11 -3.28
C LEU A 93 -32.15 -11.09 -4.28
N ALA A 94 -31.75 -11.17 -5.55
CA ALA A 94 -32.28 -10.31 -6.60
C ALA A 94 -33.75 -10.64 -6.92
N ARG A 95 -34.11 -11.92 -6.93
CA ARG A 95 -35.50 -12.39 -7.09
C ARG A 95 -36.40 -11.89 -5.96
N ASN A 96 -35.88 -11.84 -4.75
CA ASN A 96 -36.56 -11.29 -3.57
C ASN A 96 -36.57 -9.76 -3.51
N SER A 97 -36.04 -9.08 -4.53
CA SER A 97 -35.89 -7.61 -4.58
C SER A 97 -35.08 -7.02 -3.42
N GLU A 98 -34.25 -7.83 -2.75
CA GLU A 98 -33.32 -7.34 -1.73
C GLU A 98 -32.16 -6.57 -2.37
N ILE A 99 -31.72 -7.01 -3.55
CA ILE A 99 -30.74 -6.31 -4.39
C ILE A 99 -31.31 -6.13 -5.80
N LEU A 100 -30.79 -5.16 -6.54
CA LEU A 100 -31.18 -5.03 -7.96
C LEU A 100 -30.51 -6.13 -8.78
N VAL A 101 -31.21 -6.64 -9.77
CA VAL A 101 -30.70 -7.63 -10.73
C VAL A 101 -29.40 -7.15 -11.39
N GLU A 102 -29.29 -5.85 -11.69
CA GLU A 102 -28.10 -5.26 -12.28
C GLU A 102 -26.88 -5.23 -11.36
N ASP A 103 -27.07 -5.41 -10.06
CA ASP A 103 -26.01 -5.38 -9.05
C ASP A 103 -25.55 -6.77 -8.66
N VAL A 104 -26.17 -7.82 -9.20
CA VAL A 104 -25.74 -9.21 -9.00
C VAL A 104 -24.31 -9.35 -9.50
N PRO A 105 -23.35 -9.67 -8.62
CA PRO A 105 -21.96 -9.80 -9.02
C PRO A 105 -21.78 -11.10 -9.81
N ILE A 106 -21.04 -11.01 -10.92
CA ILE A 106 -20.64 -12.17 -11.72
C ILE A 106 -19.64 -13.01 -10.92
N VAL A 107 -19.65 -14.33 -11.12
CA VAL A 107 -18.72 -15.30 -10.49
C VAL A 107 -17.25 -14.85 -10.54
N LYS A 108 -16.77 -14.32 -11.67
CA LYS A 108 -15.40 -13.80 -11.81
C LYS A 108 -15.11 -12.62 -10.86
N THR A 109 -16.10 -11.76 -10.66
CA THR A 109 -16.02 -10.62 -9.73
C THR A 109 -15.98 -11.11 -8.29
N ILE A 110 -16.82 -12.08 -7.93
CA ILE A 110 -16.81 -12.75 -6.62
C ILE A 110 -15.43 -13.34 -6.34
N LYS A 111 -14.89 -14.14 -7.27
CA LYS A 111 -13.55 -14.74 -7.16
C LYS A 111 -12.46 -13.68 -6.91
N GLY A 112 -12.45 -12.64 -7.73
CA GLY A 112 -11.47 -11.56 -7.64
C GLY A 112 -11.60 -10.76 -6.35
N TRP A 113 -12.82 -10.60 -5.84
CA TRP A 113 -13.06 -9.92 -4.57
C TRP A 113 -12.60 -10.77 -3.38
N ILE A 114 -12.95 -12.06 -3.33
CA ILE A 114 -12.54 -12.99 -2.26
C ILE A 114 -11.02 -13.03 -2.15
N GLY A 115 -10.31 -13.09 -3.28
CA GLY A 115 -8.84 -13.10 -3.26
C GLY A 115 -8.24 -11.85 -2.61
N ARG A 116 -8.80 -10.66 -2.88
CA ARG A 116 -8.35 -9.40 -2.26
C ARG A 116 -8.75 -9.33 -0.80
N TYR A 117 -10.01 -9.64 -0.50
CA TYR A 117 -10.56 -9.55 0.85
C TYR A 117 -9.86 -10.53 1.80
N SER A 118 -9.59 -11.76 1.35
CA SER A 118 -8.84 -12.76 2.13
C SER A 118 -7.42 -12.29 2.46
N ALA A 119 -6.73 -11.65 1.51
CA ALA A 119 -5.39 -11.12 1.75
C ALA A 119 -5.41 -9.96 2.77
N SER A 120 -6.33 -9.02 2.62
CA SER A 120 -6.53 -7.93 3.59
C SER A 120 -6.92 -8.46 4.97
N PHE A 121 -7.86 -9.39 5.04
CA PHE A 121 -8.33 -9.99 6.29
C PHE A 121 -7.21 -10.65 7.08
N LYS A 122 -6.33 -11.42 6.42
CA LYS A 122 -5.17 -12.03 7.07
C LYS A 122 -4.16 -10.99 7.55
N LYS A 123 -3.96 -9.93 6.78
CA LYS A 123 -3.09 -8.82 7.16
C LYS A 123 -3.63 -8.12 8.41
N ASP A 124 -4.90 -7.75 8.41
CA ASP A 124 -5.56 -7.05 9.52
C ASP A 124 -5.52 -7.88 10.80
N ALA A 125 -5.80 -9.19 10.71
CA ALA A 125 -5.67 -10.11 11.84
C ALA A 125 -4.24 -10.19 12.39
N SER A 126 -3.22 -10.13 11.51
CA SER A 126 -1.82 -10.14 11.94
C SER A 126 -1.41 -8.83 12.61
N GLU A 127 -1.86 -7.69 12.08
CA GLU A 127 -1.62 -6.37 12.68
C GLU A 127 -2.28 -6.28 14.06
N GLN A 128 -3.52 -6.77 14.18
CA GLN A 128 -4.24 -6.82 15.45
C GLN A 128 -3.49 -7.66 16.49
N ALA A 129 -3.05 -8.88 16.14
CA ALA A 129 -2.28 -9.73 17.04
C ALA A 129 -0.99 -9.06 17.54
N LEU A 130 -0.32 -8.27 16.69
CA LEU A 130 0.89 -7.53 17.07
C LEU A 130 0.59 -6.38 18.04
N THR A 131 -0.49 -5.65 17.81
CA THR A 131 -0.92 -4.57 18.73
C THR A 131 -1.35 -5.12 20.09
N GLU A 132 -2.05 -6.25 20.12
CA GLU A 132 -2.46 -6.92 21.36
C GLU A 132 -1.24 -7.42 22.14
N ALA A 133 -0.26 -8.02 21.46
CA ALA A 133 0.99 -8.43 22.10
C ALA A 133 1.72 -7.24 22.75
N SER A 134 1.86 -6.11 22.04
CA SER A 134 2.52 -4.92 22.57
C SER A 134 1.76 -4.28 23.74
N ASN A 135 0.43 -4.26 23.71
CA ASN A 135 -0.38 -3.72 24.79
C ASN A 135 -0.32 -4.59 26.06
N ASN A 136 -0.22 -5.91 25.90
CA ASN A 136 -0.10 -6.85 27.02
C ASN A 136 1.27 -6.75 27.71
N GLU A 137 2.35 -6.47 26.97
CA GLU A 137 3.68 -6.22 27.56
C GLU A 137 3.71 -4.92 28.38
N HIS A 138 2.99 -3.89 27.94
CA HIS A 138 2.95 -2.59 28.63
C HIS A 138 2.04 -2.57 29.87
N ALA A 139 1.15 -3.57 30.04
CA ALA A 139 0.27 -3.73 31.19
C ALA A 139 0.90 -4.53 32.35
N LEU A 140 2.11 -5.09 32.15
CA LEU A 140 2.87 -5.86 33.15
C LEU A 140 4.02 -5.05 33.79
N VAL A 141 4.14 -3.76 33.47
CA VAL A 141 5.11 -2.81 34.04
C VAL A 141 4.38 -1.77 34.87
#